data_AF-A0A377TZT1-F1
#
_entry.id   AF-A0A377TZT1-F1
#
_cell.length_a   1.000
_cell.length_b   1.000
_cell.length_c   1.000
_cell.angle_alpha   90.00
_cell.angle_beta   90.00
_cell.angle_gamma   90.00
#
_symmetry.space_group_name_H-M   'P 1'
#
loop_
_entity.id
_entity.type
_entity.pdbx_description
1 polymer ?
#
loop_
_entity_poly.entity_id
_entity_poly.type
_entity_poly.pdbx_seq_one_letter_code
_entity_poly.pdbx_strand_id
1 'polypeptide(L)'
;MSHRKYGLDHLGCRTARRLVSPALALWLCSQPFAARADLYFNPRFLADDPAAVADLSGFEKGQEVPPGTYRVDIYLNNGFMTTRDVTFQADAQGHGLSPCLTRGQLASMGVDTGRVPGMATLDSTACVPLTTLISEATTRFDVGQQRLYLTVPPGIYG
;
A
#
# COMPACT_ATOMS: atom_id res chain seq x y z
N MET A 1 -13.49 52.47 74.21
CA MET A 1 -14.92 52.55 74.58
C MET A 1 -15.74 52.76 73.32
N SER A 2 -16.66 51.83 73.06
CA SER A 2 -17.98 51.96 72.41
C SER A 2 -18.22 53.05 71.33
N HIS A 3 -18.60 52.66 70.10
CA HIS A 3 -20.02 52.56 69.67
C HIS A 3 -20.20 52.55 68.13
N ARG A 4 -21.12 51.65 67.71
CA ARG A 4 -22.13 51.75 66.61
C ARG A 4 -21.66 51.89 65.15
N LYS A 5 -21.94 50.86 64.32
CA LYS A 5 -23.18 50.59 63.54
C LYS A 5 -23.39 51.57 62.37
N TYR A 6 -23.35 51.08 61.14
CA TYR A 6 -24.52 50.75 60.30
C TYR A 6 -24.03 50.38 58.89
N GLY A 7 -24.50 49.26 58.34
CA GLY A 7 -24.36 48.92 56.93
C GLY A 7 -25.60 49.33 56.14
N LEU A 8 -25.43 49.56 54.84
CA LEU A 8 -26.34 49.09 53.79
C LEU A 8 -25.67 49.25 52.40
N ASP A 9 -25.45 48.09 51.77
CA ASP A 9 -25.69 47.73 50.38
C ASP A 9 -25.14 48.59 49.22
N HIS A 10 -24.10 48.04 48.57
CA HIS A 10 -23.68 48.42 47.22
C HIS A 10 -24.27 47.46 46.18
N LEU A 11 -24.95 48.03 45.18
CA LEU A 11 -25.49 47.32 44.01
C LEU A 11 -24.37 46.71 43.15
N GLY A 12 -24.50 45.43 42.84
CA GLY A 12 -23.58 44.65 42.02
C GLY A 12 -23.75 44.86 40.51
N CYS A 13 -22.61 45.08 39.84
CA CYS A 13 -22.46 45.04 38.39
C CYS A 13 -22.54 43.59 37.86
N ARG A 14 -23.44 43.33 36.90
CA ARG A 14 -23.59 42.01 36.26
C ARG A 14 -22.64 41.88 35.07
N THR A 15 -21.56 41.12 35.23
CA THR A 15 -20.70 40.68 34.13
C THR A 15 -21.33 39.47 33.43
N ALA A 16 -21.67 39.60 32.15
CA ALA A 16 -22.12 38.51 31.31
C ALA A 16 -20.93 37.58 30.97
N ARG A 17 -20.75 36.52 31.77
CA ARG A 17 -19.89 35.39 31.41
C ARG A 17 -20.48 34.72 30.17
N ARG A 18 -19.88 34.92 28.99
CA ARG A 18 -20.12 34.06 27.83
C ARG A 18 -19.60 32.67 28.19
N LEU A 19 -20.51 31.80 28.63
CA LEU A 19 -20.27 30.38 28.87
C LEU A 19 -19.92 29.74 27.52
N VAL A 20 -18.63 29.54 27.26
CA VAL A 20 -18.20 28.58 26.23
C VAL A 20 -18.66 27.21 26.73
N SER A 21 -19.64 26.62 26.05
CA SER A 21 -20.23 25.35 26.45
C SER A 21 -19.16 24.26 26.57
N PRO A 22 -19.06 23.56 27.72
CA PRO A 22 -18.05 22.52 27.95
C PRO A 22 -18.15 21.36 26.95
N ALA A 23 -19.29 21.21 26.28
CA ALA A 23 -19.51 20.25 25.20
C ALA A 23 -18.57 20.44 23.99
N LEU A 24 -18.16 21.67 23.66
CA LEU A 24 -17.28 21.93 22.52
C LEU A 24 -15.83 21.51 22.81
N ALA A 25 -15.38 21.67 24.06
CA ALA A 25 -14.04 21.26 24.50
C ALA A 25 -13.90 19.73 24.54
N LEU A 26 -14.96 19.02 24.93
CA LEU A 26 -15.00 17.56 24.94
C LEU A 26 -14.95 16.96 23.52
N TRP A 27 -15.52 17.65 22.52
CA TRP A 27 -15.53 17.20 21.13
C TRP A 27 -14.19 17.38 20.40
N LEU A 28 -13.38 18.37 20.81
CA LEU A 28 -12.01 18.53 20.32
C LEU A 28 -11.06 17.46 20.88
N CYS A 29 -11.26 17.00 22.12
CA CYS A 29 -10.43 15.96 22.73
C CYS A 29 -10.78 14.54 22.25
N SER A 30 -11.93 14.34 21.60
CA SER A 30 -12.36 13.04 21.08
C SER A 30 -11.88 12.75 19.66
N GLN A 31 -11.00 13.60 19.09
CA GLN A 31 -10.41 13.30 17.79
C GLN A 31 -9.47 12.10 17.93
N PRO A 32 -9.71 10.99 17.22
CA PRO A 32 -8.82 9.84 17.28
C PRO A 32 -7.46 10.26 16.72
N PHE A 33 -6.45 10.32 17.60
CA PHE A 33 -5.08 10.48 17.14
C PHE A 33 -4.67 9.13 16.52
N ALA A 34 -4.60 9.09 15.20
CA ALA A 34 -4.08 7.91 14.50
C ALA A 34 -2.58 7.82 14.81
N ALA A 35 -2.22 7.04 15.83
CA ALA A 35 -0.84 6.65 16.07
C ALA A 35 -0.41 5.69 14.94
N ARG A 36 0.52 6.12 14.10
CA ARG A 36 1.23 5.22 13.17
C ARG A 36 2.45 4.69 13.90
N ALA A 37 2.47 3.39 14.16
CA ALA A 37 3.69 2.70 14.53
C ALA A 37 4.28 2.14 13.23
N ASP A 38 5.48 2.58 12.87
CA ASP A 38 6.25 1.93 11.82
C ASP A 38 6.68 0.53 12.33
N LEU A 39 6.72 -0.46 11.43
CA LEU A 39 7.24 -1.78 11.77
C LEU A 39 8.77 -1.68 11.84
N TYR A 40 9.36 -2.37 12.83
CA TYR A 40 10.81 -2.47 12.98
C TYR A 40 11.22 -3.93 13.14
N PHE A 41 12.24 -4.35 12.39
CA PHE A 41 12.80 -5.68 12.50
C PHE A 41 14.23 -5.61 13.02
N ASN A 42 14.51 -6.28 14.14
CA ASN A 42 15.87 -6.38 14.66
C ASN A 42 16.69 -7.33 13.76
N PRO A 43 17.72 -6.85 13.05
CA PRO A 43 18.51 -7.69 12.13
C PRO A 43 19.23 -8.84 12.83
N ARG A 44 19.47 -8.75 14.15
CA ARG A 44 20.11 -9.83 14.92
C ARG A 44 19.29 -11.12 15.00
N PHE A 45 18.00 -11.08 14.64
CA PHE A 45 17.20 -12.31 14.51
C PHE A 45 17.50 -13.10 13.23
N LEU A 46 18.11 -12.47 12.22
CA LEU A 46 18.44 -13.09 10.95
C LEU A 46 19.92 -13.51 10.86
N ALA A 47 20.82 -12.78 11.51
CA ALA A 47 22.24 -13.12 11.59
C ALA A 47 22.93 -12.53 12.83
N ASP A 48 24.02 -13.15 13.27
CA ASP A 48 24.84 -12.66 14.39
C ASP A 48 25.56 -11.33 14.08
N ASP A 49 25.96 -11.16 12.81
CA ASP A 49 26.49 -9.92 12.25
C ASP A 49 25.37 -9.14 11.55
N PRO A 50 24.90 -8.01 12.11
CA PRO A 50 23.88 -7.17 11.48
C PRO A 50 24.29 -6.65 10.10
N ALA A 51 25.58 -6.48 9.83
CA ALA A 51 26.07 -5.98 8.55
C ALA A 51 25.95 -7.03 7.41
N ALA A 52 25.76 -8.31 7.76
CA ALA A 52 25.51 -9.38 6.80
C ALA A 52 24.04 -9.51 6.40
N VAL A 53 23.12 -8.81 7.09
CA VAL A 53 21.69 -8.84 6.82
C VAL A 53 21.36 -7.87 5.68
N ALA A 54 20.58 -8.33 4.71
CA ALA A 54 20.07 -7.49 3.63
C ALA A 54 19.14 -6.38 4.17
N ASP A 55 18.90 -5.35 3.38
CA ASP A 55 18.02 -4.25 3.77
C ASP A 55 16.60 -4.75 4.12
N LEU A 56 16.12 -4.41 5.32
CA LEU A 56 14.81 -4.80 5.84
C LEU A 56 13.73 -3.74 5.59
N SER A 57 14.08 -2.58 5.03
CA SER A 57 13.20 -1.43 4.88
C SER A 57 11.90 -1.72 4.11
N GLY A 58 11.94 -2.68 3.17
CA GLY A 58 10.74 -3.16 2.47
C GLY A 58 9.75 -3.83 3.42
N PHE A 59 10.22 -4.76 4.26
CA PHE A 59 9.37 -5.47 5.22
C PHE A 59 8.79 -4.52 6.27
N GLU A 60 9.57 -3.52 6.70
CA GLU A 60 9.13 -2.47 7.62
C GLU A 60 7.99 -1.61 7.06
N LYS A 61 7.86 -1.56 5.73
CA LYS A 61 6.76 -0.88 5.01
C LYS A 61 5.63 -1.83 4.60
N GLY A 62 5.66 -3.07 5.06
CA GLY A 62 4.62 -4.08 4.78
C GLY A 62 4.83 -4.89 3.50
N GLN A 63 6.00 -4.81 2.86
CA GLN A 63 6.34 -5.67 1.74
C GLN A 63 6.58 -7.11 2.21
N GLU A 64 5.92 -8.08 1.59
CA GLU A 64 6.02 -9.49 2.00
C GLU A 64 7.31 -10.18 1.50
N VAL A 65 7.80 -9.79 0.31
CA VAL A 65 9.04 -10.33 -0.29
C VAL A 65 9.78 -9.25 -1.08
N PRO A 66 11.12 -9.29 -1.12
CA PRO A 66 11.90 -8.33 -1.89
C PRO A 66 11.77 -8.55 -3.41
N PRO A 67 12.19 -7.59 -4.25
CA PRO A 67 12.40 -7.85 -5.68
C PRO A 67 13.37 -9.02 -5.89
N GLY A 68 13.09 -9.86 -6.87
CA GLY A 68 13.82 -11.11 -7.05
C GLY A 68 13.17 -12.03 -8.07
N THR A 69 13.75 -13.21 -8.26
CA THR A 69 13.17 -14.23 -9.15
C THR A 69 12.56 -15.34 -8.32
N TYR A 70 11.29 -15.63 -8.59
CA TYR A 70 10.50 -16.61 -7.85
C TYR A 70 9.89 -17.62 -8.82
N ARG A 71 9.91 -18.90 -8.44
CA ARG A 71 9.13 -19.94 -9.10
C ARG A 71 7.67 -19.77 -8.71
N VAL A 72 6.79 -19.52 -9.69
CA VAL A 72 5.37 -19.25 -9.42
C VAL A 72 4.46 -20.02 -10.37
N ASP A 73 3.27 -20.38 -9.90
CA ASP A 73 2.15 -20.77 -10.76
C ASP A 73 1.51 -19.50 -11.32
N ILE A 74 1.37 -19.42 -12.64
CA ILE A 74 0.76 -18.28 -13.31
C ILE A 74 -0.68 -18.62 -13.65
N TYR A 75 -1.59 -17.77 -13.18
CA TYR A 75 -3.01 -17.81 -13.51
C TYR A 75 -3.37 -16.58 -14.34
N LEU A 76 -4.05 -16.76 -15.47
CA LEU A 76 -4.59 -15.69 -16.30
C LEU A 76 -6.12 -15.82 -16.34
N ASN A 77 -6.84 -14.77 -15.95
CA ASN A 77 -8.31 -14.77 -15.86
C ASN A 77 -8.85 -16.01 -15.11
N ASN A 78 -8.20 -16.34 -13.97
CA ASN A 78 -8.48 -17.51 -13.12
C ASN A 78 -8.16 -18.89 -13.71
N GLY A 79 -7.72 -18.99 -14.96
CA GLY A 79 -7.22 -20.22 -15.56
C GLY A 79 -5.74 -20.44 -15.24
N PHE A 80 -5.35 -21.66 -14.86
CA PHE A 80 -3.93 -22.03 -14.73
C PHE A 80 -3.27 -22.04 -16.11
N MET A 81 -2.09 -21.44 -16.22
CA MET A 81 -1.34 -21.35 -17.47
C MET A 81 -0.08 -22.21 -17.43
N THR A 82 0.80 -21.97 -16.44
CA THR A 82 2.11 -22.62 -16.35
C THR A 82 2.75 -22.39 -14.97
N THR A 83 3.78 -23.15 -14.65
CA THR A 83 4.63 -22.95 -13.47
C THR A 83 6.05 -22.67 -13.94
N ARG A 84 6.61 -21.50 -13.56
CA ARG A 84 7.92 -21.06 -14.06
C ARG A 84 8.56 -20.00 -13.19
N ASP A 85 9.84 -19.75 -13.44
CA ASP A 85 10.55 -18.62 -12.83
C ASP A 85 10.07 -17.30 -13.46
N VAL A 86 9.76 -16.35 -12.60
CA VAL A 86 9.36 -14.98 -12.94
C VAL A 86 10.16 -14.03 -12.08
N THR A 87 10.80 -13.06 -12.72
CA THR A 87 11.48 -11.97 -12.04
C THR A 87 10.47 -10.88 -11.70
N PHE A 88 10.45 -10.46 -10.45
CA PHE A 88 9.63 -9.38 -9.92
C PHE A 88 10.52 -8.18 -9.60
N GLN A 89 10.12 -7.01 -10.09
CA GLN A 89 10.80 -5.75 -9.86
C GLN A 89 9.93 -4.87 -8.95
N ALA A 90 10.53 -3.92 -8.25
CA ALA A 90 9.75 -2.88 -7.59
C ALA A 90 8.87 -2.18 -8.64
N ASP A 91 7.59 -2.01 -8.33
CA ASP A 91 6.72 -1.24 -9.21
C ASP A 91 7.17 0.23 -9.31
N ALA A 92 6.68 0.95 -10.31
CA ALA A 92 7.08 2.33 -10.54
C ALA A 92 6.65 3.29 -9.41
N GLN A 93 5.70 2.87 -8.57
CA GLN A 93 5.15 3.64 -7.47
C GLN A 93 5.87 3.33 -6.14
N GLY A 94 6.72 2.31 -6.08
CA GLY A 94 7.39 1.81 -4.88
C GLY A 94 6.45 1.12 -3.89
N HIS A 95 5.25 0.71 -4.31
CA HIS A 95 4.18 0.20 -3.42
C HIS A 95 4.02 -1.32 -3.49
N GLY A 96 4.80 -1.99 -4.33
CA GLY A 96 4.67 -3.43 -4.54
C GLY A 96 5.64 -3.97 -5.58
N LEU A 97 5.31 -5.16 -6.08
CA LEU A 97 6.11 -5.88 -7.06
C LEU A 97 5.35 -6.03 -8.39
N SER A 98 6.06 -5.79 -9.49
CA SER A 98 5.56 -6.01 -10.85
C SER A 98 6.28 -7.21 -11.49
N PRO A 99 5.54 -8.17 -12.07
CA PRO A 99 6.15 -9.31 -12.76
C PRO A 99 6.76 -8.87 -14.10
N CYS A 100 7.98 -9.30 -14.37
CA CYS A 100 8.59 -9.16 -15.69
C CYS A 100 8.14 -10.31 -16.59
N LEU A 101 7.14 -10.03 -17.43
CA LEU A 101 6.66 -10.95 -18.47
C LEU A 101 6.90 -10.33 -19.84
N THR A 102 7.47 -11.10 -20.76
CA THR A 102 7.71 -10.63 -22.13
C THR A 102 6.47 -10.74 -22.99
N ARG A 103 6.44 -10.01 -24.12
CA ARG A 103 5.36 -10.12 -25.11
C ARG A 103 5.11 -11.56 -25.56
N GLY A 104 6.18 -12.32 -25.83
CA GLY A 104 6.06 -13.72 -26.24
C GLY A 104 5.46 -14.62 -25.15
N GLN A 105 5.74 -14.33 -23.87
CA GLN A 105 5.19 -15.09 -22.75
C GLN A 105 3.70 -14.83 -22.57
N LEU A 106 3.28 -13.56 -22.66
CA LEU A 106 1.85 -13.20 -22.65
C LEU A 106 1.11 -13.87 -23.81
N ALA A 107 1.67 -13.82 -25.02
CA ALA A 107 1.10 -14.48 -26.20
C ALA A 107 0.96 -15.99 -26.01
N SER A 108 1.97 -16.66 -25.42
CA SER A 108 1.90 -18.09 -25.15
C SER A 108 0.84 -18.49 -24.11
N MET A 109 0.33 -17.53 -23.33
CA MET A 109 -0.76 -17.71 -22.38
C MET A 109 -2.13 -17.29 -22.95
N GLY A 110 -2.23 -17.01 -24.25
CA GLY A 110 -3.50 -16.65 -24.90
C GLY A 110 -3.84 -15.16 -24.90
N VAL A 111 -2.89 -14.28 -24.56
CA VAL A 111 -3.08 -12.83 -24.74
C VAL A 111 -2.83 -12.46 -26.21
N ASP A 112 -3.83 -11.89 -26.88
CA ASP A 112 -3.68 -11.33 -28.22
C ASP A 112 -2.89 -10.01 -28.15
N THR A 113 -1.57 -10.13 -28.20
CA THR A 113 -0.66 -9.00 -28.14
C THR A 113 -0.74 -8.06 -29.35
N GLY A 114 -1.33 -8.51 -30.46
CA GLY A 114 -1.54 -7.68 -31.66
C GLY A 114 -2.68 -6.67 -31.50
N ARG A 115 -3.62 -6.94 -30.58
CA ARG A 115 -4.73 -6.04 -30.26
C ARG A 115 -4.38 -4.98 -29.21
N VAL A 116 -3.18 -5.01 -28.66
CA VAL A 116 -2.73 -4.04 -27.65
C VAL A 116 -1.85 -2.96 -28.31
N PRO A 117 -2.32 -1.70 -28.36
CA PRO A 117 -1.53 -0.60 -28.89
C PRO A 117 -0.20 -0.43 -28.15
N GLY A 118 0.89 -0.18 -28.87
CA GLY A 118 2.23 0.01 -28.29
C GLY A 118 2.95 -1.27 -27.85
N MET A 119 2.28 -2.44 -27.84
CA MET A 119 2.97 -3.69 -27.49
C MET A 119 4.00 -4.10 -28.55
N ALA A 120 3.72 -3.87 -29.83
CA ALA A 120 4.63 -4.21 -30.92
C ALA A 120 5.94 -3.39 -30.92
N THR A 121 5.96 -2.20 -30.30
CA THR A 121 7.14 -1.33 -30.24
C THR A 121 8.12 -1.73 -29.13
N LEU A 122 7.70 -2.57 -28.19
CA LEU A 122 8.57 -3.10 -27.16
C LEU A 122 9.56 -4.10 -27.74
N ASP A 123 10.78 -4.15 -27.19
CA ASP A 123 11.71 -5.22 -27.51
C ASP A 123 11.11 -6.58 -27.12
N SER A 124 11.46 -7.63 -27.86
CA SER A 124 11.02 -9.00 -27.61
C SER A 124 11.35 -9.53 -26.20
N THR A 125 12.43 -9.04 -25.58
CA THR A 125 12.86 -9.43 -24.23
C THR A 125 12.49 -8.41 -23.16
N ALA A 126 11.84 -7.29 -23.52
CA ALA A 126 11.43 -6.28 -22.56
C ALA A 126 10.31 -6.80 -21.64
N CYS A 127 10.33 -6.37 -20.38
CA CYS A 127 9.22 -6.57 -19.45
C CYS A 127 8.04 -5.70 -19.93
N VAL A 128 6.89 -6.32 -20.20
CA VAL A 128 5.68 -5.60 -20.60
C VAL A 128 5.08 -4.93 -19.35
N PRO A 129 4.87 -3.60 -19.37
CA PRO A 129 4.21 -2.92 -18.26
C PRO A 129 2.69 -3.13 -18.36
N LEU A 130 2.25 -4.34 -17.98
CA LEU A 130 0.91 -4.87 -18.27
C LEU A 130 -0.21 -3.92 -17.85
N THR A 131 -0.18 -3.44 -16.61
CA THR A 131 -1.21 -2.59 -16.00
C THR A 131 -1.26 -1.17 -16.58
N THR A 132 -0.20 -0.69 -17.22
CA THR A 132 -0.19 0.63 -17.87
C THR A 132 -0.50 0.53 -19.36
N LEU A 133 -0.12 -0.57 -20.01
CA LEU A 133 -0.30 -0.77 -21.45
C LEU A 133 -1.68 -1.31 -21.80
N ILE A 134 -2.29 -2.09 -20.90
CA ILE A 134 -3.61 -2.71 -21.08
C ILE A 134 -4.53 -2.15 -20.01
N SER A 135 -5.54 -1.38 -20.43
CA SER A 135 -6.59 -0.90 -19.53
C SER A 135 -7.28 -2.08 -18.85
N GLU A 136 -7.57 -1.96 -17.55
CA GLU A 136 -8.21 -2.98 -16.71
C GLU A 136 -7.40 -4.27 -16.49
N ALA A 137 -6.16 -4.34 -16.99
CA ALA A 137 -5.28 -5.44 -16.60
C ALA A 137 -4.81 -5.29 -15.16
N THR A 138 -4.75 -6.40 -14.43
CA THR A 138 -4.23 -6.42 -13.06
C THR A 138 -3.16 -7.49 -12.90
N THR A 139 -2.27 -7.26 -11.95
CA THR A 139 -1.24 -8.21 -11.52
C THR A 139 -1.27 -8.32 -10.01
N ARG A 140 -1.37 -9.54 -9.48
CA ARG A 140 -1.29 -9.79 -8.04
C ARG A 140 -0.40 -10.99 -7.78
N PHE A 141 0.68 -10.79 -7.05
CA PHE A 141 1.51 -11.88 -6.55
C PHE A 141 1.06 -12.30 -5.15
N ASP A 142 0.61 -13.53 -5.03
CA ASP A 142 0.30 -14.18 -3.75
C ASP A 142 1.55 -14.93 -3.29
N VAL A 143 2.30 -14.31 -2.37
CA VAL A 143 3.58 -14.85 -1.88
C VAL A 143 3.37 -16.19 -1.19
N GLY A 144 2.37 -16.28 -0.31
CA GLY A 144 2.12 -17.48 0.49
C GLY A 144 1.82 -18.74 -0.33
N GLN A 145 1.17 -18.57 -1.48
CA GLN A 145 0.88 -19.67 -2.40
C GLN A 145 1.88 -19.79 -3.57
N GLN A 146 2.81 -18.84 -3.71
CA GLN A 146 3.63 -18.67 -4.90
C GLN A 146 2.81 -18.61 -6.20
N ARG A 147 1.73 -17.82 -6.20
CA ARG A 147 0.82 -17.69 -7.34
C ARG A 147 0.80 -16.28 -7.90
N LEU A 148 1.06 -16.14 -9.19
CA LEU A 148 0.89 -14.90 -9.92
C LEU A 148 -0.48 -14.91 -10.60
N TYR A 149 -1.38 -14.04 -10.16
CA TYR A 149 -2.66 -13.80 -10.80
C TYR A 149 -2.55 -12.62 -11.75
N LEU A 150 -2.96 -12.86 -13.00
CA LEU A 150 -3.06 -11.87 -14.06
C LEU A 150 -4.53 -11.79 -14.48
N THR A 151 -5.02 -10.58 -14.71
CA THR A 151 -6.29 -10.37 -15.41
C THR A 151 -6.06 -9.51 -16.64
N VAL A 152 -6.79 -9.80 -17.71
CA VAL A 152 -6.82 -8.98 -18.92
C VAL A 152 -8.26 -8.90 -19.44
N PRO A 153 -8.64 -7.82 -20.16
CA PRO A 153 -9.95 -7.72 -20.77
C PRO A 153 -10.28 -8.89 -21.72
N PRO A 154 -11.55 -9.33 -21.79
CA PRO A 154 -11.95 -10.47 -22.61
C PRO A 154 -11.70 -10.25 -24.12
N GLY A 155 -11.65 -9.01 -24.58
CA GLY A 155 -11.42 -8.68 -26.00
C GLY A 155 -10.00 -8.93 -26.51
N ILE A 156 -9.07 -9.32 -25.64
CA ILE A 156 -7.67 -9.62 -25.97
C ILE A 156 -7.20 -10.96 -25.38
N TYR A 157 -8.13 -11.81 -24.93
CA TYR A 157 -7.86 -13.14 -24.40
C TYR A 157 -8.56 -14.19 -25.26
N GLY A 158 -7.85 -15.25 -25.67
CA GLY A 158 -8.36 -16.27 -26.58
C GLY A 158 -7.64 -17.60 -26.46
#